data_AF-A0A955W1B2-F1
#
_entry.id   AF-A0A955W1B2-F1
#
_cell.length_a   1.000
_cell.length_b   1.000
_cell.length_c   1.000
_cell.angle_alpha   90.00
_cell.angle_beta   90.00
_cell.angle_gamma   90.00
#
_symmetry.space_group_name_H-M   'P 1'
#
loop_
_entity.id
_entity.type
_entity.pdbx_description
1 polymer ?
#
loop_
_entity_poly.entity_id
_entity_poly.type
_entity_poly.pdbx_seq_one_letter_code
_entity_poly.pdbx_strand_id
1 'polypeptide(L)'
;ETLRAALQADRDRERALRASLGEAQGRASKAALGFTLVAGPTTPTGPLADVTPWLWLFGGPLAGAALVCLIACMRELVGLRVRTARELAWWGRGPVVGSTTWPSDAGALDALVEELEDHGVWALGSTLVVPATERERAVSAQLARCLHAAPWLGRAVTRPAALPAPTGERLLAAGAPGLAHEAGGAAIERVPTEGARGARAADALALSDAGADAEGIERPSACDWDGPLHGPILRRSTRLSDRVLVVAQSGARGRDVARARARLGRPDGVGWVLVGASERFVETDDRVGDVATFWAPDHVSLADAEARPGWAVVPRR
;
A
#
# COMPACT_ATOMS: atom_id res chain seq x y z
N GLU A 1 -0.01 70.40 71.02
CA GLU A 1 0.63 70.11 69.71
C GLU A 1 1.97 69.38 69.84
N THR A 2 2.81 69.72 70.82
CA THR A 2 4.10 69.06 71.13
C THR A 2 4.03 67.54 71.29
N LEU A 3 2.99 66.99 71.94
CA LEU A 3 2.81 65.54 72.12
C LEU A 3 2.53 64.78 70.81
N ARG A 4 1.80 65.36 69.85
CA ARG A 4 1.54 64.72 68.55
C ARG A 4 2.79 64.70 67.69
N ALA A 5 3.57 65.78 67.71
CA ALA A 5 4.86 65.85 67.01
C ALA A 5 5.85 64.79 67.54
N ALA A 6 5.91 64.60 68.87
CA ALA A 6 6.75 63.56 69.47
C ALA A 6 6.34 62.13 69.06
N LEU A 7 5.04 61.85 69.02
CA LEU A 7 4.51 60.53 68.67
C LEU A 7 4.69 60.21 67.17
N GLN A 8 4.66 61.25 66.32
CA GLN A 8 4.93 61.10 64.90
C GLN A 8 6.42 60.84 64.64
N ALA A 9 7.30 61.57 65.33
CA ALA A 9 8.74 61.34 65.27
C ALA A 9 9.13 59.93 65.74
N ASP A 10 8.46 59.39 66.75
CA ASP A 10 8.70 58.03 67.23
C ASP A 10 8.28 56.96 66.22
N ARG A 11 7.11 57.12 65.59
CA ARG A 11 6.65 56.23 64.51
C ARG A 11 7.54 56.28 63.28
N ASP A 12 8.04 57.46 62.93
CA ASP A 12 8.95 57.61 61.81
C ASP A 12 10.32 56.98 62.12
N ARG A 13 10.77 57.06 63.38
CA ARG A 13 11.98 56.36 63.85
C ARG A 13 11.80 54.84 63.84
N GLU A 14 10.64 54.33 64.26
CA GLU A 14 10.34 52.90 64.22
C GLU A 14 10.30 52.37 62.78
N ARG A 15 9.69 53.12 61.85
CA ARG A 15 9.70 52.80 60.42
C ARG A 15 11.11 52.79 59.84
N ALA A 16 11.92 53.80 60.18
CA ALA A 16 13.30 53.88 59.74
C ALA A 16 14.17 52.72 60.27
N LEU A 17 13.97 52.31 61.54
CA LEU A 17 14.66 51.17 62.13
C LEU A 17 14.23 49.84 61.50
N ARG A 18 12.94 49.66 61.16
CA ARG A 18 12.47 48.47 60.45
C ARG A 18 13.03 48.39 59.04
N ALA A 19 13.08 49.52 58.32
CA ALA A 19 13.68 49.58 56.99
C ALA A 19 15.18 49.22 57.03
N SER A 20 15.93 49.78 57.98
CA SER A 20 17.36 49.50 58.10
C SER A 20 17.67 48.08 58.54
N LEU A 21 16.85 47.47 59.40
CA LEU A 21 16.94 46.05 59.75
C LEU A 21 16.69 45.14 58.53
N GLY A 22 15.68 45.46 57.71
CA GLY A 22 15.39 44.72 56.48
C GLY A 22 16.54 44.77 55.48
N GLU A 23 17.15 45.94 55.29
CA GLU A 23 18.32 46.11 54.43
C GLU A 23 19.57 45.39 54.97
N ALA A 24 19.77 45.39 56.29
CA ALA A 24 20.89 44.68 56.92
C ALA A 24 20.73 43.16 56.80
N GLN A 25 19.54 42.63 57.04
CA GLN A 25 19.24 41.21 56.86
C GLN A 25 19.33 40.79 55.39
N GLY A 26 18.83 41.61 54.46
CA GLY A 26 18.95 41.36 53.02
C GLY A 26 20.41 41.28 52.56
N ARG A 27 21.28 42.16 53.08
CA ARG A 27 22.73 42.10 52.82
C ARG A 27 23.40 40.86 53.40
N ALA A 28 23.04 40.46 54.62
CA ALA A 28 23.57 39.27 55.28
C ALA A 28 23.18 37.97 54.55
N SER A 29 21.92 37.85 54.12
CA SER A 29 21.44 36.66 53.41
C SER A 29 21.97 36.54 51.98
N LYS A 30 22.15 37.66 51.26
CA LYS A 30 22.71 37.68 49.90
C LYS A 30 24.16 37.19 49.85
N ALA A 31 24.95 37.46 50.91
CA ALA A 31 26.34 37.02 51.00
C ALA A 31 26.49 35.49 51.17
N ALA A 32 25.46 34.81 51.68
CA ALA A 32 25.56 33.40 52.06
C ALA A 32 25.13 32.39 50.99
N LEU A 33 24.27 32.78 50.03
CA LEU A 33 23.54 31.80 49.20
C LEU A 33 23.73 31.96 47.69
N GLY A 34 24.39 33.01 47.18
CA GLY A 34 24.68 33.16 45.74
C GLY A 34 23.47 33.41 44.82
N PHE A 35 22.24 33.36 45.34
CA PHE A 35 21.01 33.72 44.62
C PHE A 35 20.37 34.94 45.27
N THR A 36 19.75 35.80 44.45
CA THR A 36 18.99 36.95 44.95
C THR A 36 17.56 36.50 45.23
N LEU A 37 17.15 36.42 46.50
CA LEU A 37 15.75 36.17 46.85
C LEU A 37 14.90 37.36 46.36
N VAL A 38 14.07 37.12 45.35
CA VAL A 38 13.18 38.14 44.76
C VAL A 38 11.86 38.26 45.54
N ALA A 39 11.45 37.19 46.22
CA ALA A 39 10.31 37.20 47.13
C ALA A 39 10.55 36.22 48.28
N GLY A 40 10.26 36.64 49.51
CA GLY A 40 10.31 35.75 50.68
C GLY A 40 9.24 34.66 50.55
N PRO A 41 9.45 33.48 51.16
CA PRO A 41 8.44 32.43 51.18
C PRO A 41 7.16 32.98 51.82
N THR A 42 6.14 33.23 51.00
CA THR A 42 4.80 33.55 51.49
C THR A 42 4.10 32.26 51.84
N THR A 43 3.64 32.14 53.08
CA THR A 43 2.76 31.05 53.48
C THR A 43 1.50 31.10 52.61
N PRO A 44 1.13 29.99 51.94
CA PRO A 44 -0.08 29.95 51.12
C PRO A 44 -1.28 30.32 51.99
N THR A 45 -2.05 31.31 51.54
CA THR A 45 -3.09 31.98 52.34
C THR A 45 -4.38 31.15 52.47
N GLY A 46 -4.36 29.90 52.00
CA GLY A 46 -5.46 28.97 52.12
C GLY A 46 -5.10 27.58 51.59
N PRO A 47 -5.92 26.56 51.88
CA PRO A 47 -5.80 25.26 51.24
C PRO A 47 -5.95 25.45 49.72
N LEU A 48 -5.04 24.88 48.94
CA LEU A 48 -5.18 24.82 47.49
C LEU A 48 -6.55 24.22 47.17
N ALA A 49 -7.33 24.91 46.33
CA ALA A 49 -8.65 24.42 45.96
C ALA A 49 -8.52 23.03 45.37
N ASP A 50 -9.21 22.05 45.97
CA ASP A 50 -9.23 20.70 45.45
C ASP A 50 -10.05 20.70 44.15
N VAL A 51 -9.34 20.69 43.02
CA VAL A 51 -9.93 20.64 41.67
C VAL A 51 -10.39 19.22 41.30
N THR A 52 -10.01 18.21 42.08
CA THR A 52 -10.29 16.80 41.84
C THR A 52 -11.78 16.49 41.64
N PRO A 53 -12.73 16.96 42.48
CA PRO A 53 -14.15 16.66 42.29
C PRO A 53 -14.71 17.26 40.99
N TRP A 54 -14.23 18.43 40.58
CA TRP A 54 -14.65 19.08 39.34
C TRP A 54 -14.15 18.32 38.11
N LEU A 55 -12.91 17.83 38.17
CA LEU A 55 -12.31 17.02 37.11
C LEU A 55 -13.08 15.70 36.90
N TRP A 56 -13.51 15.04 37.97
CA TRP A 56 -14.29 13.80 37.85
C TRP A 56 -15.72 14.05 37.34
N LEU A 57 -16.38 15.09 37.83
CA LEU A 57 -17.76 15.41 37.46
C LEU A 57 -17.91 15.75 35.98
N PHE A 58 -16.97 16.52 35.40
CA PHE A 58 -17.02 16.94 34.00
C PHE A 58 -16.12 16.12 33.08
N GLY A 59 -14.93 15.74 33.56
CA GLY A 59 -13.96 14.99 32.76
C GLY A 59 -14.38 13.54 32.54
N GLY A 60 -15.05 12.90 33.52
CA GLY A 60 -15.51 11.52 33.41
C GLY A 60 -16.47 11.31 32.23
N PRO A 61 -17.59 12.04 32.14
CA PRO A 61 -18.53 11.95 31.03
C PRO A 61 -17.92 12.30 29.68
N LEU A 62 -17.08 13.36 29.62
CA LEU A 62 -16.41 13.77 28.38
C LEU A 62 -15.43 12.70 27.89
N ALA A 63 -14.63 12.12 28.79
CA ALA A 63 -13.72 11.03 28.48
C ALA A 63 -14.47 9.77 28.04
N GLY A 64 -15.59 9.45 28.71
CA GLY A 64 -16.48 8.36 28.32
C GLY A 64 -17.06 8.56 26.92
N ALA A 65 -17.58 9.74 26.62
CA ALA A 65 -18.10 10.09 25.30
C ALA A 65 -17.00 10.01 24.22
N ALA A 66 -15.82 10.56 24.50
CA ALA A 66 -14.66 10.49 23.61
C ALA A 66 -14.24 9.04 23.34
N LEU A 67 -14.25 8.17 24.37
CA LEU A 67 -13.93 6.75 24.23
C LEU A 67 -14.98 6.02 23.38
N VAL A 68 -16.28 6.30 23.57
CA VAL A 68 -17.34 5.72 22.73
C VAL A 68 -17.20 6.17 21.28
N CYS A 69 -16.97 7.46 21.04
CA CYS A 69 -16.69 7.99 19.71
C CYS A 69 -15.46 7.32 19.09
N LEU A 70 -14.38 7.16 19.85
CA LEU A 70 -13.17 6.48 19.41
C LEU A 70 -13.46 5.02 19.03
N ILE A 71 -14.20 4.27 19.86
CA ILE A 71 -14.57 2.88 19.57
C ILE A 71 -15.45 2.80 18.31
N ALA A 72 -16.40 3.72 18.13
CA ALA A 72 -17.25 3.78 16.95
C ALA A 72 -16.41 4.06 15.69
N CYS A 73 -15.52 5.05 15.74
CA CYS A 73 -14.57 5.34 14.66
C CYS A 73 -13.69 4.14 14.37
N MET A 74 -13.14 3.47 15.40
CA MET A 74 -12.30 2.29 15.21
C MET A 74 -13.06 1.11 14.62
N ARG A 75 -14.34 0.90 14.98
CA ARG A 75 -15.19 -0.14 14.37
C ARG A 75 -15.46 0.15 12.89
N GLU A 76 -15.72 1.42 12.55
CA GLU A 76 -15.92 1.83 11.17
C GLU A 76 -14.63 1.73 10.35
N LEU A 77 -13.48 2.06 10.97
CA LEU A 77 -12.16 1.91 10.38
C LEU A 77 -11.76 0.43 10.19
N VAL A 78 -12.17 -0.46 11.10
CA VAL A 78 -12.02 -1.93 10.91
C VAL A 78 -12.91 -2.41 9.75
N GLY A 79 -14.00 -1.69 9.49
CA GLY A 79 -14.89 -1.87 8.37
C GLY A 79 -14.45 -1.20 7.09
N LEU A 80 -13.23 -0.65 6.95
CA LEU A 80 -12.76 0.01 5.72
C LEU A 80 -12.90 -0.93 4.53
N ARG A 81 -14.02 -0.77 3.84
CA ARG A 81 -14.42 -1.53 2.67
C ARG A 81 -14.06 -0.71 1.46
N VAL A 82 -13.40 -1.36 0.52
CA VAL A 82 -13.07 -0.77 -0.78
C VAL A 82 -14.35 -0.62 -1.58
N ARG A 83 -14.75 0.60 -1.91
CA ARG A 83 -15.95 0.91 -2.71
C ARG A 83 -15.60 1.57 -4.04
N THR A 84 -14.44 2.23 -4.13
CA THR A 84 -14.02 3.02 -5.29
C THR A 84 -12.66 2.55 -5.80
N ALA A 85 -12.37 2.84 -7.07
CA ALA A 85 -11.07 2.58 -7.68
C ALA A 85 -9.94 3.27 -6.89
N ARG A 86 -10.16 4.51 -6.40
CA ARG A 86 -9.15 5.23 -5.62
C ARG A 86 -8.81 4.55 -4.30
N GLU A 87 -9.81 4.05 -3.59
CA GLU A 87 -9.59 3.25 -2.38
C GLU A 87 -8.86 1.95 -2.71
N LEU A 88 -9.23 1.28 -3.80
CA LEU A 88 -8.57 0.06 -4.23
C LEU A 88 -7.09 0.31 -4.55
N ALA A 89 -6.78 1.39 -5.28
CA ALA A 89 -5.41 1.80 -5.57
C ALA A 89 -4.61 2.08 -4.29
N TRP A 90 -5.23 2.75 -3.32
CA TRP A 90 -4.59 3.07 -2.04
C TRP A 90 -4.25 1.80 -1.23
N TRP A 91 -5.21 0.88 -1.07
CA TRP A 91 -5.00 -0.37 -0.33
C TRP A 91 -4.11 -1.35 -1.09
N GLY A 92 -4.30 -1.43 -2.40
CA GLY A 92 -3.61 -2.31 -3.32
C GLY A 92 -2.20 -1.85 -3.65
N ARG A 93 -1.84 -0.59 -3.41
CA ARG A 93 -0.53 -0.01 -3.76
C ARG A 93 -0.14 -0.33 -5.20
N GLY A 94 -1.05 -0.06 -6.12
CA GLY A 94 -0.88 -0.31 -7.53
C GLY A 94 -1.96 0.38 -8.35
N PRO A 95 -1.78 0.49 -9.67
CA PRO A 95 -2.77 1.08 -10.55
C PRO A 95 -4.05 0.23 -10.58
N VAL A 96 -5.19 0.91 -10.62
CA VAL A 96 -6.47 0.30 -10.95
C VAL A 96 -6.71 0.51 -12.43
N VAL A 97 -6.77 -0.60 -13.14
CA VAL A 97 -6.81 -0.67 -14.61
C VAL A 97 -8.24 -0.50 -15.14
N GLY A 98 -9.23 -0.85 -14.32
CA GLY A 98 -10.63 -0.61 -14.64
C GLY A 98 -11.55 -0.94 -13.45
N SER A 99 -12.78 -0.47 -13.56
CA SER A 99 -13.84 -0.77 -12.61
C SER A 99 -15.15 -1.11 -13.34
N THR A 100 -15.90 -2.09 -12.84
CA THR A 100 -17.12 -2.55 -13.50
C THR A 100 -18.24 -2.82 -12.50
N THR A 101 -19.49 -2.63 -12.93
CA THR A 101 -20.70 -3.03 -12.18
C THR A 101 -20.92 -4.55 -12.22
N TRP A 102 -20.26 -5.28 -13.13
CA TRP A 102 -20.28 -6.74 -13.16
C TRP A 102 -19.78 -7.30 -11.82
N PRO A 103 -20.47 -8.27 -11.17
CA PRO A 103 -21.44 -9.20 -11.73
C PRO A 103 -22.91 -8.79 -11.67
N SER A 104 -23.24 -7.57 -11.23
CA SER A 104 -24.64 -7.13 -11.14
C SER A 104 -25.25 -6.85 -12.52
N ASP A 105 -24.44 -6.34 -13.44
CA ASP A 105 -24.78 -6.22 -14.87
C ASP A 105 -23.91 -7.19 -15.68
N ALA A 106 -24.54 -8.06 -16.46
CA ALA A 106 -23.85 -9.05 -17.26
C ALA A 106 -23.11 -8.42 -18.46
N GLY A 107 -23.65 -7.34 -19.04
CA GLY A 107 -23.02 -6.66 -20.19
C GLY A 107 -21.79 -5.85 -19.80
N ALA A 108 -21.67 -5.48 -18.53
CA ALA A 108 -20.55 -4.68 -18.03
C ALA A 108 -19.20 -5.42 -18.01
N LEU A 109 -19.19 -6.76 -18.13
CA LEU A 109 -17.95 -7.52 -18.28
C LEU A 109 -17.36 -7.35 -19.67
N ASP A 110 -18.19 -7.45 -20.71
CA ASP A 110 -17.76 -7.30 -22.10
C ASP A 110 -17.29 -5.86 -22.34
N ALA A 111 -18.03 -4.88 -21.80
CA ALA A 111 -17.61 -3.48 -21.81
C ALA A 111 -16.25 -3.27 -21.13
N LEU A 112 -16.00 -3.91 -19.97
CA LEU A 112 -14.69 -3.85 -19.31
C LEU A 112 -13.60 -4.46 -20.20
N VAL A 113 -13.84 -5.59 -20.85
CA VAL A 113 -12.84 -6.25 -21.73
C VAL A 113 -12.52 -5.40 -22.96
N GLU A 114 -13.51 -4.71 -23.53
CA GLU A 114 -13.34 -3.72 -24.60
C GLU A 114 -12.55 -2.51 -24.09
N GLU A 115 -12.87 -2.01 -22.90
CA GLU A 115 -12.16 -0.88 -22.29
C GLU A 115 -10.68 -1.20 -22.01
N LEU A 116 -10.39 -2.46 -21.62
CA LEU A 116 -9.02 -2.96 -21.44
C LEU A 116 -8.27 -3.09 -22.77
N GLU A 117 -8.96 -3.23 -23.92
CA GLU A 117 -8.35 -3.28 -25.26
C GLU A 117 -7.57 -1.99 -25.55
N ASP A 118 -8.14 -0.84 -25.23
CA ASP A 118 -7.55 0.48 -25.51
C ASP A 118 -6.10 0.62 -25.03
N HIS A 119 -5.75 -0.06 -23.94
CA HIS A 119 -4.39 -0.09 -23.39
C HIS A 119 -3.68 -1.43 -23.58
N GLY A 120 -4.46 -2.52 -23.64
CA GLY A 120 -3.99 -3.90 -23.70
C GLY A 120 -3.50 -4.32 -25.09
N VAL A 121 -3.85 -3.61 -26.17
CA VAL A 121 -3.36 -3.91 -27.54
C VAL A 121 -1.83 -3.98 -27.62
N TRP A 122 -1.13 -3.21 -26.78
CA TRP A 122 0.33 -3.17 -26.73
C TRP A 122 0.94 -4.09 -25.68
N ALA A 123 0.09 -4.79 -24.93
CA ALA A 123 0.48 -5.62 -23.82
C ALA A 123 1.08 -6.94 -24.32
N LEU A 124 2.40 -6.99 -24.46
CA LEU A 124 3.11 -8.23 -24.78
C LEU A 124 3.16 -9.18 -23.58
N GLY A 125 3.08 -10.49 -23.83
CA GLY A 125 3.34 -11.53 -22.82
C GLY A 125 2.10 -12.07 -22.09
N SER A 126 2.34 -12.77 -20.99
CA SER A 126 1.32 -13.48 -20.22
C SER A 126 0.72 -12.61 -19.12
N THR A 127 -0.60 -12.68 -18.96
CA THR A 127 -1.35 -12.00 -17.90
C THR A 127 -1.99 -13.01 -16.96
N LEU A 128 -1.55 -13.02 -15.71
CA LEU A 128 -2.15 -13.87 -14.67
C LEU A 128 -3.24 -13.11 -13.92
N VAL A 129 -4.46 -13.64 -13.95
CA VAL A 129 -5.59 -13.09 -13.21
C VAL A 129 -5.70 -13.78 -11.85
N VAL A 130 -5.56 -13.01 -10.78
CA VAL A 130 -5.52 -13.51 -9.40
C VAL A 130 -6.67 -12.92 -8.59
N PRO A 131 -7.45 -13.73 -7.86
CA PRO A 131 -8.45 -13.20 -6.94
C PRO A 131 -7.78 -12.58 -5.69
N ALA A 132 -8.29 -11.45 -5.21
CA ALA A 132 -7.81 -10.83 -3.97
C ALA A 132 -8.09 -11.72 -2.74
N THR A 133 -9.26 -12.36 -2.71
CA THR A 133 -9.70 -13.30 -1.66
C THR A 133 -10.40 -14.52 -2.29
N GLU A 134 -10.71 -15.52 -1.47
CA GLU A 134 -11.35 -16.75 -1.95
C GLU A 134 -12.75 -16.49 -2.55
N ARG A 135 -13.41 -15.40 -2.15
CA ARG A 135 -14.74 -15.04 -2.65
C ARG A 135 -14.73 -14.59 -4.10
N GLU A 136 -13.65 -13.95 -4.55
CA GLU A 136 -13.52 -13.47 -5.93
C GLU A 136 -13.02 -14.53 -6.90
N ARG A 137 -12.82 -15.80 -6.48
CA ARG A 137 -12.26 -16.85 -7.34
C ARG A 137 -13.08 -17.08 -8.60
N ALA A 138 -14.40 -17.28 -8.46
CA ALA A 138 -15.28 -17.53 -9.60
C ALA A 138 -15.29 -16.36 -10.59
N VAL A 139 -15.30 -15.15 -10.06
CA VAL A 139 -15.29 -13.88 -10.81
C VAL A 139 -13.94 -13.71 -11.53
N SER A 140 -12.83 -13.99 -10.87
CA SER A 140 -11.50 -13.91 -11.48
C SER A 140 -11.32 -14.92 -12.61
N ALA A 141 -11.79 -16.16 -12.42
CA ALA A 141 -11.74 -17.18 -13.45
C ALA A 141 -12.60 -16.83 -14.67
N GLN A 142 -13.76 -16.19 -14.46
CA GLN A 142 -14.59 -15.72 -15.57
C GLN A 142 -13.94 -14.56 -16.33
N LEU A 143 -13.39 -13.57 -15.63
CA LEU A 143 -12.64 -12.47 -16.27
C LEU A 143 -11.47 -13.02 -17.09
N ALA A 144 -10.70 -13.96 -16.54
CA ALA A 144 -9.59 -14.60 -17.24
C ALA A 144 -10.03 -15.29 -18.54
N ARG A 145 -11.16 -16.03 -18.51
CA ARG A 145 -11.71 -16.66 -19.72
C ARG A 145 -12.14 -15.64 -20.77
N CYS A 146 -12.78 -14.55 -20.37
CA CYS A 146 -13.18 -13.49 -21.30
C CYS A 146 -11.96 -12.77 -21.89
N LEU A 147 -10.94 -12.48 -21.08
CA LEU A 147 -9.68 -11.91 -21.55
C LEU A 147 -8.95 -12.86 -22.50
N HIS A 148 -8.91 -14.16 -22.18
CA HIS A 148 -8.29 -15.16 -23.04
C HIS A 148 -8.99 -15.29 -24.40
N ALA A 149 -10.32 -15.12 -24.42
CA ALA A 149 -11.11 -15.13 -25.65
C ALA A 149 -11.07 -13.80 -26.42
N ALA A 150 -10.48 -12.74 -25.85
CA ALA A 150 -10.47 -11.43 -26.46
C ALA A 150 -9.55 -11.39 -27.70
N PRO A 151 -10.04 -10.96 -28.89
CA PRO A 151 -9.25 -10.99 -30.12
C PRO A 151 -7.97 -10.16 -30.06
N TRP A 152 -7.97 -9.08 -29.28
CA TRP A 152 -6.83 -8.18 -29.15
C TRP A 152 -5.69 -8.78 -28.34
N LEU A 153 -5.99 -9.65 -27.36
CA LEU A 153 -4.97 -10.37 -26.60
C LEU A 153 -4.31 -11.45 -27.47
N GLY A 154 -5.09 -12.09 -28.35
CA GLY A 154 -4.61 -13.10 -29.28
C GLY A 154 -3.89 -12.55 -30.52
N ARG A 155 -3.97 -11.24 -30.79
CA ARG A 155 -3.18 -10.61 -31.87
C ARG A 155 -1.73 -10.63 -31.46
N ALA A 156 -1.04 -11.65 -31.96
CA ALA A 156 0.39 -11.76 -31.82
C ALA A 156 1.02 -10.50 -32.44
N VAL A 157 1.44 -9.57 -31.58
CA VAL A 157 2.30 -8.48 -32.00
C VAL A 157 3.57 -9.17 -32.40
N THR A 158 3.78 -9.28 -33.71
CA THR A 158 5.00 -9.85 -34.28
C THR A 158 6.13 -9.05 -33.67
N ARG A 159 6.86 -9.67 -32.73
CA ARG A 159 8.08 -9.07 -32.20
C ARG A 159 8.92 -8.79 -33.44
N PRO A 160 9.24 -7.52 -33.77
CA PRO A 160 10.05 -7.25 -34.96
C PRO A 160 11.30 -8.09 -34.76
N ALA A 161 11.51 -9.04 -35.70
CA ALA A 161 12.58 -10.02 -35.63
C ALA A 161 13.83 -9.27 -35.20
N ALA A 162 14.38 -9.66 -34.04
CA ALA A 162 15.46 -8.93 -33.40
C ALA A 162 16.44 -8.49 -34.49
N LEU A 163 16.71 -7.17 -34.58
CA LEU A 163 17.71 -6.68 -35.53
C LEU A 163 18.91 -7.60 -35.42
N PRO A 164 19.43 -8.12 -36.55
CA PRO A 164 20.48 -9.13 -36.53
C PRO A 164 21.56 -8.63 -35.58
N ALA A 165 21.81 -9.42 -34.53
CA ALA A 165 22.83 -9.09 -33.55
C ALA A 165 24.07 -8.66 -34.35
N PRO A 166 24.70 -7.50 -34.03
CA PRO A 166 25.91 -7.09 -34.72
C PRO A 166 26.84 -8.29 -34.67
N THR A 167 27.18 -8.81 -35.85
CA THR A 167 27.99 -10.01 -36.02
C THR A 167 29.38 -9.68 -35.50
N GLY A 168 29.54 -9.80 -34.19
CA GLY A 168 30.78 -9.65 -33.47
C GLY A 168 31.61 -10.90 -33.69
N GLU A 169 32.17 -11.05 -34.89
CA GLU A 169 33.44 -11.74 -35.02
C GLU A 169 34.45 -11.06 -34.09
N ARG A 170 34.72 -11.70 -32.96
CA ARG A 170 35.97 -11.69 -32.16
C ARG A 170 35.67 -11.71 -30.67
N LEU A 171 35.74 -12.89 -30.09
CA LEU A 171 36.50 -13.12 -28.85
C LEU A 171 36.78 -14.62 -28.71
N LEU A 172 37.92 -15.00 -29.30
CA LEU A 172 38.64 -16.22 -28.94
C LEU A 172 39.19 -16.09 -27.51
N ALA A 173 39.14 -17.21 -26.79
CA ALA A 173 40.04 -17.61 -25.70
C ALA A 173 39.88 -16.98 -24.30
N ALA A 174 39.16 -17.69 -23.43
CA ALA A 174 39.56 -18.02 -22.05
C ALA A 174 38.64 -19.17 -21.60
N GLY A 175 39.10 -20.42 -21.52
CA GLY A 175 39.92 -20.89 -20.39
C GLY A 175 39.00 -21.50 -19.32
N ALA A 176 38.55 -22.73 -19.54
CA ALA A 176 37.80 -23.51 -18.55
C ALA A 176 38.77 -24.23 -17.59
N PRO A 177 38.47 -24.27 -16.27
CA PRO A 177 38.85 -25.40 -15.44
C PRO A 177 37.60 -26.20 -15.08
N GLY A 178 37.67 -27.50 -15.35
CA GLY A 178 36.64 -28.45 -14.96
C GLY A 178 36.64 -28.71 -13.45
N LEU A 179 35.48 -29.08 -12.93
CA LEU A 179 35.37 -29.97 -11.77
C LEU A 179 34.15 -30.85 -11.97
N ALA A 180 34.43 -32.14 -12.13
CA ALA A 180 33.49 -33.22 -11.95
C ALA A 180 33.08 -33.28 -10.47
N HIS A 181 31.78 -33.45 -10.20
CA HIS A 181 31.38 -34.06 -8.94
C HIS A 181 30.27 -35.08 -9.17
N GLU A 182 30.55 -36.27 -8.66
CA GLU A 182 29.82 -37.51 -8.81
C GLU A 182 28.48 -37.54 -8.05
N ALA A 183 27.67 -38.48 -8.53
CA ALA A 183 26.43 -38.95 -7.97
C ALA A 183 26.56 -39.42 -6.51
N GLY A 184 25.59 -39.02 -5.68
CA GLY A 184 25.31 -39.61 -4.38
C GLY A 184 23.81 -39.64 -4.15
N GLY A 185 23.19 -40.79 -4.43
CA GLY A 185 21.77 -41.02 -4.25
C GLY A 185 21.35 -41.03 -2.79
N ALA A 186 20.23 -40.36 -2.49
CA ALA A 186 19.45 -40.60 -1.29
C ALA A 186 17.98 -40.73 -1.71
N ALA A 187 17.49 -41.97 -1.65
CA ALA A 187 16.07 -42.30 -1.81
C ALA A 187 15.30 -41.71 -0.63
N ILE A 188 14.56 -40.63 -0.88
CA ILE A 188 13.55 -40.12 0.05
C ILE A 188 12.22 -40.79 -0.32
N GLU A 189 11.79 -41.70 0.54
CA GLU A 189 10.47 -42.31 0.57
C GLU A 189 9.40 -41.21 0.62
N ARG A 190 8.66 -41.06 -0.49
CA ARG A 190 7.58 -40.08 -0.60
C ARG A 190 6.30 -40.66 0.01
N VAL A 191 5.95 -40.16 1.18
CA VAL A 191 4.62 -40.33 1.78
C VAL A 191 3.58 -39.62 0.88
N PRO A 192 2.51 -40.30 0.43
CA PRO A 192 1.49 -39.68 -0.39
C PRO A 192 0.64 -38.75 0.48
N THR A 193 0.87 -37.45 0.35
CA THR A 193 0.00 -36.41 0.90
C THR A 193 -1.08 -36.08 -0.12
N GLU A 194 -2.35 -36.08 0.32
CA GLU A 194 -3.51 -35.60 -0.41
C GLU A 194 -3.26 -34.17 -0.93
N GLY A 195 -2.79 -34.04 -2.17
CA GLY A 195 -2.37 -32.77 -2.76
C GLY A 195 -2.68 -32.63 -4.25
N ALA A 196 -3.58 -33.46 -4.79
CA ALA A 196 -3.79 -33.58 -6.24
C ALA A 196 -4.48 -32.39 -6.94
N ARG A 197 -4.90 -31.33 -6.21
CA ARG A 197 -5.46 -30.11 -6.83
C ARG A 197 -4.44 -29.00 -7.09
N GLY A 198 -3.29 -28.99 -6.41
CA GLY A 198 -2.28 -27.93 -6.57
C GLY A 198 -1.41 -28.06 -7.83
N ALA A 199 -1.24 -29.28 -8.37
CA ALA A 199 -0.37 -29.54 -9.51
C ALA A 199 -0.91 -28.98 -10.84
N ARG A 200 -2.25 -28.91 -11.00
CA ARG A 200 -2.88 -28.48 -12.26
C ARG A 200 -2.60 -27.03 -12.65
N ALA A 201 -2.41 -26.12 -11.70
CA ALA A 201 -2.14 -24.71 -12.00
C ALA A 201 -0.70 -24.47 -12.46
N ALA A 202 0.27 -25.21 -11.90
CA ALA A 202 1.65 -25.19 -12.37
C ALA A 202 1.77 -25.88 -13.74
N ASP A 203 1.04 -26.98 -13.92
CA ASP A 203 0.94 -27.65 -15.22
C ASP A 203 0.20 -26.79 -16.26
N ALA A 204 -0.79 -25.97 -15.89
CA ALA A 204 -1.48 -25.07 -16.83
C ALA A 204 -0.55 -23.97 -17.39
N LEU A 205 0.35 -23.43 -16.56
CA LEU A 205 1.41 -22.53 -17.03
C LEU A 205 2.44 -23.25 -17.89
N ALA A 206 2.76 -24.52 -17.58
CA ALA A 206 3.64 -25.35 -18.41
C ALA A 206 2.96 -25.81 -19.72
N LEU A 207 1.63 -25.95 -19.74
CA LEU A 207 0.83 -26.28 -20.92
C LEU A 207 0.60 -25.08 -21.84
N SER A 208 0.69 -23.85 -21.33
CA SER A 208 0.75 -22.64 -22.16
C SER A 208 2.00 -22.62 -23.06
N ASP A 209 3.07 -23.30 -22.66
CA ASP A 209 4.30 -23.44 -23.44
C ASP A 209 4.12 -24.37 -24.65
N ALA A 210 3.07 -25.22 -24.65
CA ALA A 210 2.75 -26.12 -25.76
C ALA A 210 1.98 -25.42 -26.91
N GLY A 211 1.57 -24.16 -26.74
CA GLY A 211 0.91 -23.32 -27.74
C GLY A 211 1.88 -22.42 -28.52
N ALA A 212 3.19 -22.61 -28.39
CA ALA A 212 4.16 -22.00 -29.29
C ALA A 212 3.97 -22.63 -30.68
N ASP A 213 3.18 -21.96 -31.52
CA ASP A 213 3.12 -22.28 -32.95
C ASP A 213 4.55 -22.33 -33.51
N ALA A 214 4.78 -23.18 -34.53
CA ALA A 214 6.10 -23.51 -35.08
C ALA A 214 6.97 -22.31 -35.54
N GLU A 215 6.45 -21.08 -35.49
CA GLU A 215 7.14 -19.81 -35.77
C GLU A 215 7.71 -19.10 -34.52
N GLY A 216 7.56 -19.67 -33.31
CA GLY A 216 8.11 -19.08 -32.08
C GLY A 216 7.47 -17.74 -31.69
N ILE A 217 6.25 -17.48 -32.18
CA ILE A 217 5.49 -16.28 -31.85
C ILE A 217 4.72 -16.56 -30.56
N GLU A 218 5.22 -16.04 -29.44
CA GLU A 218 4.55 -16.12 -28.14
C GLU A 218 3.27 -15.27 -28.19
N ARG A 219 2.12 -15.92 -28.23
CA ARG A 219 0.82 -15.23 -28.19
C ARG A 219 0.56 -14.73 -26.77
N PRO A 220 0.17 -13.46 -26.59
CA PRO A 220 -0.27 -12.98 -25.29
C PRO A 220 -1.44 -13.85 -24.82
N SER A 221 -1.39 -14.29 -23.56
CA SER A 221 -2.37 -15.21 -22.99
C SER A 221 -2.77 -14.75 -21.61
N ALA A 222 -4.07 -14.80 -21.32
CA ALA A 222 -4.59 -14.60 -19.97
C ALA A 222 -4.89 -15.96 -19.34
N CYS A 223 -4.42 -16.19 -18.11
CA CYS A 223 -4.69 -17.41 -17.35
C CYS A 223 -5.23 -17.07 -15.97
N ASP A 224 -6.16 -17.88 -15.46
CA ASP A 224 -6.66 -17.75 -14.10
C ASP A 224 -5.75 -18.48 -13.10
N TRP A 225 -5.61 -17.88 -11.92
CA TRP A 225 -5.00 -18.55 -10.79
C TRP A 225 -6.02 -19.39 -10.02
N ASP A 226 -5.97 -20.72 -10.22
CA ASP A 226 -6.78 -21.67 -9.45
C ASP A 226 -6.06 -22.27 -8.22
N GLY A 227 -4.81 -21.88 -7.96
CA GLY A 227 -4.06 -22.39 -6.82
C GLY A 227 -4.44 -21.76 -5.46
N PRO A 228 -3.73 -22.15 -4.39
CA PRO A 228 -3.82 -21.49 -3.09
C PRO A 228 -3.42 -20.02 -3.17
N LEU A 229 -4.14 -19.14 -2.47
CA LEU A 229 -3.87 -17.69 -2.50
C LEU A 229 -2.65 -17.27 -1.65
N HIS A 230 -1.86 -18.22 -1.17
CA HIS A 230 -0.69 -17.98 -0.35
C HIS A 230 0.40 -19.01 -0.65
N GLY A 231 1.64 -18.64 -0.32
CA GLY A 231 2.78 -19.55 -0.39
C GLY A 231 3.67 -19.35 -1.63
N PRO A 232 4.67 -20.22 -1.79
CA PRO A 232 5.72 -20.04 -2.79
C PRO A 232 5.23 -20.27 -4.24
N ILE A 233 4.20 -21.09 -4.45
CA ILE A 233 3.71 -21.41 -5.80
C ILE A 233 3.09 -20.17 -6.44
N LEU A 234 2.21 -19.44 -5.72
CA LEU A 234 1.66 -18.18 -6.20
C LEU A 234 2.76 -17.17 -6.55
N ARG A 235 3.77 -17.02 -5.68
CA ARG A 235 4.92 -16.13 -5.92
C ARG A 235 5.76 -16.54 -7.13
N ARG A 236 5.83 -17.84 -7.42
CA ARG A 236 6.53 -18.33 -8.61
C ARG A 236 5.72 -18.01 -9.86
N SER A 237 4.43 -18.31 -9.86
CA SER A 237 3.54 -18.00 -10.99
C SER A 237 3.50 -16.50 -11.29
N THR A 238 3.42 -15.64 -10.27
CA THR A 238 3.44 -14.18 -10.45
C THR A 238 4.76 -13.62 -10.99
N ARG A 239 5.87 -14.33 -10.80
CA ARG A 239 7.17 -13.99 -11.37
C ARG A 239 7.35 -14.49 -12.80
N LEU A 240 6.65 -15.57 -13.16
CA LEU A 240 6.65 -16.11 -14.51
C LEU A 240 5.70 -15.35 -15.43
N SER A 241 4.70 -14.67 -14.86
CA SER A 241 3.77 -13.85 -15.63
C SER A 241 4.33 -12.45 -15.82
N ASP A 242 4.20 -11.89 -17.02
CA ASP A 242 4.61 -10.51 -17.29
C ASP A 242 3.73 -9.54 -16.48
N ARG A 243 2.42 -9.78 -16.47
CA ARG A 243 1.46 -8.97 -15.72
C ARG A 243 0.63 -9.80 -14.76
N VAL A 244 0.28 -9.18 -13.65
CA VAL A 244 -0.64 -9.76 -12.67
C VAL A 244 -1.82 -8.82 -12.49
N LEU A 245 -3.00 -9.27 -12.89
CA LEU A 245 -4.25 -8.56 -12.72
C LEU A 245 -4.96 -9.11 -11.47
N VAL A 246 -5.15 -8.27 -10.46
CA VAL A 246 -5.79 -8.68 -9.21
C VAL A 246 -7.24 -8.21 -9.18
N VAL A 247 -8.17 -9.14 -9.05
CA VAL A 247 -9.61 -8.85 -9.02
C VAL A 247 -10.06 -8.71 -7.57
N ALA A 248 -10.65 -7.57 -7.24
CA ALA A 248 -11.20 -7.28 -5.92
C ALA A 248 -12.66 -6.84 -6.04
N GLN A 249 -13.54 -7.43 -5.23
CA GLN A 249 -14.95 -7.04 -5.23
C GLN A 249 -15.17 -5.75 -4.42
N SER A 250 -16.08 -4.90 -4.88
CA SER A 250 -16.58 -3.78 -4.09
C SER A 250 -17.18 -4.29 -2.78
N GLY A 251 -16.83 -3.65 -1.68
CA GLY A 251 -17.11 -4.12 -0.34
C GLY A 251 -16.03 -5.03 0.27
N ALA A 252 -14.98 -5.40 -0.48
CA ALA A 252 -13.84 -6.13 0.08
C ALA A 252 -13.15 -5.31 1.18
N ARG A 253 -12.65 -5.98 2.22
CA ARG A 253 -11.92 -5.29 3.29
C ARG A 253 -10.56 -4.83 2.78
N GLY A 254 -10.21 -3.57 3.01
CA GLY A 254 -8.94 -3.00 2.56
C GLY A 254 -7.71 -3.78 3.04
N ARG A 255 -7.76 -4.34 4.25
CA ARG A 255 -6.69 -5.22 4.77
C ARG A 255 -6.49 -6.51 3.95
N ASP A 256 -7.55 -7.05 3.37
CA ASP A 256 -7.48 -8.30 2.60
C ASP A 256 -6.89 -8.03 1.20
N VAL A 257 -7.21 -6.87 0.63
CA VAL A 257 -6.55 -6.29 -0.56
C VAL A 257 -5.06 -6.06 -0.30
N ALA A 258 -4.71 -5.35 0.78
CA ALA A 258 -3.31 -5.10 1.15
C ALA A 258 -2.54 -6.41 1.39
N ARG A 259 -3.18 -7.41 2.00
CA ARG A 259 -2.61 -8.76 2.15
C ARG A 259 -2.45 -9.45 0.80
N ALA A 260 -3.39 -9.33 -0.13
CA ALA A 260 -3.26 -9.91 -1.47
C ALA A 260 -2.00 -9.33 -2.15
N ARG A 261 -1.82 -8.01 -2.08
CA ARG A 261 -0.61 -7.34 -2.57
C ARG A 261 0.68 -7.93 -1.99
N ALA A 262 0.74 -8.09 -0.67
CA ALA A 262 1.92 -8.63 0.03
C ALA A 262 2.20 -10.10 -0.31
N ARG A 263 1.17 -10.88 -0.68
CA ARG A 263 1.28 -12.30 -1.02
C ARG A 263 1.92 -12.54 -2.39
N LEU A 264 1.70 -11.64 -3.36
CA LEU A 264 2.25 -11.74 -4.72
C LEU A 264 3.78 -11.62 -4.76
N GLY A 265 4.38 -10.84 -3.84
CA GLY A 265 5.83 -10.77 -3.66
C GLY A 265 6.61 -10.10 -4.81
N ARG A 266 5.96 -9.24 -5.60
CA ARG A 266 6.54 -8.50 -6.73
C ARG A 266 6.18 -7.00 -6.62
N PRO A 267 7.10 -6.03 -6.70
CA PRO A 267 6.79 -4.60 -6.51
C PRO A 267 6.08 -3.95 -7.71
N ASP A 268 6.29 -4.44 -8.92
CA ASP A 268 5.78 -3.84 -10.17
C ASP A 268 4.95 -4.84 -10.98
N GLY A 269 4.33 -4.40 -12.10
CA GLY A 269 3.53 -5.28 -12.97
C GLY A 269 2.26 -5.85 -12.32
N VAL A 270 1.78 -5.23 -11.23
CA VAL A 270 0.55 -5.61 -10.54
C VAL A 270 -0.51 -4.54 -10.74
N GLY A 271 -1.56 -4.87 -11.50
CA GLY A 271 -2.73 -4.02 -11.74
C GLY A 271 -3.94 -4.56 -10.99
N TRP A 272 -4.89 -3.69 -10.69
CA TRP A 272 -6.11 -4.03 -9.96
C TRP A 272 -7.35 -3.81 -10.83
N VAL A 273 -8.36 -4.65 -10.63
CA VAL A 273 -9.69 -4.48 -11.21
C VAL A 273 -10.72 -4.51 -10.10
N LEU A 274 -11.55 -3.47 -10.03
CA LEU A 274 -12.66 -3.39 -9.09
C LEU A 274 -13.93 -3.94 -9.75
N VAL A 275 -14.50 -5.01 -9.19
CA VAL A 275 -15.74 -5.63 -9.69
C VAL A 275 -16.90 -5.39 -8.74
N GLY A 276 -18.12 -5.27 -9.26
CA GLY A 276 -19.33 -4.99 -8.50
C GLY A 276 -19.36 -3.56 -7.95
N ALA A 277 -18.70 -2.61 -8.63
CA ALA A 277 -18.79 -1.20 -8.30
C ALA A 277 -20.26 -0.75 -8.38
N SER A 278 -20.68 0.12 -7.46
CA SER A 278 -22.02 0.71 -7.54
C SER A 278 -22.05 1.72 -8.69
N GLU A 279 -23.14 1.77 -9.45
CA GLU A 279 -23.31 2.69 -10.60
C GLU A 279 -22.88 4.14 -10.29
N ARG A 280 -23.19 4.63 -9.07
CA ARG A 280 -22.79 5.96 -8.60
C ARG A 280 -21.27 6.24 -8.62
N PHE A 281 -20.45 5.20 -8.66
CA PHE A 281 -18.99 5.29 -8.67
C PHE A 281 -18.39 4.97 -10.04
N VAL A 282 -19.18 4.46 -10.99
CA VAL A 282 -18.71 4.16 -12.35
C VAL A 282 -18.61 5.41 -13.19
N GLU A 283 -19.40 6.44 -12.90
CA GLU A 283 -19.26 7.78 -13.52
C GLU A 283 -17.99 8.53 -13.05
N THR A 284 -17.34 8.08 -11.98
CA THR A 284 -16.10 8.67 -11.46
C THR A 284 -14.90 7.89 -12.00
N ASP A 285 -13.79 8.57 -12.32
CA ASP A 285 -12.51 7.98 -12.77
C ASP A 285 -12.33 6.51 -12.35
N ASP A 286 -12.65 5.61 -13.27
CA ASP A 286 -12.56 4.15 -13.16
C ASP A 286 -11.12 3.66 -13.09
N ARG A 287 -10.20 4.51 -13.55
CA ARG A 287 -8.75 4.28 -13.64
C ARG A 287 -8.00 5.20 -12.69
N VAL A 288 -7.17 4.60 -11.84
CA VAL A 288 -6.38 5.35 -10.85
C VAL A 288 -4.94 4.87 -10.88
N GLY A 289 -4.00 5.81 -10.96
CA GLY A 289 -2.56 5.53 -11.00
C GLY A 289 -2.03 5.44 -12.43
N ASP A 290 -0.83 4.89 -12.57
CA ASP A 290 -0.13 4.79 -13.85
C ASP A 290 -0.49 3.49 -14.58
N VAL A 291 -1.64 3.52 -15.25
CA VAL A 291 -2.15 2.39 -16.03
C VAL A 291 -1.28 2.11 -17.25
N ALA A 292 -0.67 3.13 -17.85
CA ALA A 292 0.21 2.97 -19.01
C ALA A 292 1.47 2.17 -18.65
N THR A 293 2.10 2.48 -17.51
CA THR A 293 3.26 1.72 -17.02
C THR A 293 2.91 0.28 -16.67
N PHE A 294 1.68 -0.01 -16.23
CA PHE A 294 1.24 -1.39 -16.02
C PHE A 294 1.20 -2.20 -17.33
N TRP A 295 0.77 -1.59 -18.43
CA TRP A 295 0.69 -2.26 -19.73
C TRP A 295 2.01 -2.27 -20.49
N ALA A 296 2.94 -1.38 -20.15
CA ALA A 296 4.28 -1.37 -20.71
C ALA A 296 4.98 -2.75 -20.49
N PRO A 297 5.76 -3.25 -21.47
CA PRO A 297 6.51 -4.49 -21.30
C PRO A 297 7.60 -4.29 -20.23
N ASP A 298 7.73 -5.22 -19.26
CA ASP A 298 8.72 -5.15 -18.17
C ASP A 298 10.18 -4.99 -18.65
N HIS A 299 10.45 -5.39 -19.89
CA HIS A 299 11.78 -5.43 -20.50
C HIS A 299 12.03 -4.28 -21.49
N VAL A 300 11.07 -3.37 -21.68
CA VAL A 300 11.27 -2.16 -22.48
C VAL A 300 11.39 -0.99 -21.51
N SER A 301 12.62 -0.49 -21.34
CA SER A 301 12.86 0.77 -20.65
C SER A 301 11.89 1.83 -21.19
N LEU A 302 11.24 2.61 -20.33
CA LEU A 302 10.36 3.71 -20.76
C LEU A 302 11.06 4.65 -21.76
N ALA A 303 12.38 4.79 -21.67
CA ALA A 303 13.18 5.56 -22.63
C ALA A 303 13.17 4.95 -24.05
N ASP A 304 13.14 3.62 -24.15
CA ASP A 304 13.02 2.90 -25.43
C ASP A 304 11.57 2.90 -25.94
N ALA A 305 10.58 2.97 -25.04
CA ALA A 305 9.18 3.14 -25.40
C ALA A 305 8.93 4.55 -25.99
N GLU A 306 9.47 5.60 -25.35
CA GLU A 306 9.41 6.98 -25.84
C GLU A 306 10.07 7.19 -27.22
N ALA A 307 11.11 6.40 -27.52
CA ALA A 307 11.79 6.45 -28.81
C ALA A 307 11.02 5.78 -29.95
N ARG A 308 9.93 5.04 -29.67
CA ARG A 308 9.15 4.36 -30.72
C ARG A 308 8.13 5.31 -31.36
N PRO A 309 8.17 5.52 -32.69
CA PRO A 309 7.17 6.31 -33.39
C PRO A 309 5.79 5.64 -33.25
N GLY A 310 4.89 6.28 -32.50
CA GLY A 310 3.54 5.78 -32.20
C GLY A 310 3.20 5.69 -30.71
N TRP A 311 4.19 5.72 -29.81
CA TRP A 311 3.98 5.70 -28.35
C TRP A 311 3.60 7.06 -27.76
N ALA A 312 3.58 8.16 -28.55
CA ALA A 312 3.44 9.53 -28.08
C ALA A 312 2.51 9.64 -26.86
N VAL A 313 3.13 9.69 -25.66
CA VAL A 313 2.44 9.83 -24.39
C VAL A 313 1.70 11.14 -24.53
N VAL A 314 0.38 11.09 -24.67
CA VAL A 314 -0.43 12.29 -24.67
C VAL A 314 -0.20 12.93 -23.29
N PRO A 315 0.50 14.06 -23.19
CA PRO A 315 0.71 14.69 -21.90
C PRO A 315 -0.66 15.13 -21.39
N ARG A 316 -1.10 14.57 -20.28
CA ARG A 316 -2.35 14.99 -19.63
C ARG A 316 -2.21 16.46 -19.22
N ARG A 317 -3.15 17.29 -19.68
CA ARG A 317 -3.41 18.63 -19.13
C ARG A 317 -4.23 18.51 -17.86
#